data_AF-A0A1V2IWE3-F1
#
_entry.id   AF-A0A1V2IWE3-F1
#
_cell.length_a   1.000
_cell.length_b   1.000
_cell.length_c   1.000
_cell.angle_alpha   90.00
_cell.angle_beta   90.00
_cell.angle_gamma   90.00
#
_symmetry.space_group_name_H-M   'P 1'
#
loop_
_entity.id
_entity.type
_entity.pdbx_description
1 polymer ?
#
loop_
_entity_poly.entity_id
_entity_poly.type
_entity_poly.pdbx_seq_one_letter_code
_entity_poly.pdbx_strand_id
1 'polypeptide(L)'
;MRATQLGALTGSVPGGVQATLAVVDGFDDALADGLGRLSPSAVDALEALAGAVAATPLGPRAAEAVEKIVVGSAGDDALVALAGARAALLGAAHDALLTGFDMALGRDRLTWDAGPEGNGLPAAGASGPEGNGVLAGCRSWLRELAITGWRGVDDELVSSSSRAREAAWAEAGLRRLAVLVDGLATELRASCPVEAAARLPVRRWADLWTRAQLLAWRGGWTPDADTAERVSGRLLVLGAEIAEHDTAVRLQVHGILEATGGADAPPRLVRAGVTAAKVDTIVGPALWHLLSAYPVLLGALAEHRAVEIVEMALLEGCDLVWREDAARLADAADPFVTARVLLGRAVAPAAVPLDRHPVRIAEPVLVEDYAAAFDAERRTVTLDLGGAVLDVDVSPVVANPAASHGPLTPELLAASSACLGLLRWDGGAWRLRPLAAQAVVRRKPAAVHVGDWALGVTDPKIEKAHARNGDTVAVLRERAGRLLRK
;
A
#
# COMPACT_ATOMS: atom_id res chain seq x y z
N MET A 1 7.14 -15.22 14.97
CA MET A 1 6.59 -14.28 15.97
C MET A 1 6.05 -15.10 17.12
N ARG A 2 6.47 -14.79 18.34
CA ARG A 2 6.09 -15.49 19.58
C ARG A 2 5.22 -14.58 20.46
N ALA A 3 4.55 -15.17 21.46
CA ALA A 3 3.75 -14.48 22.47
C ALA A 3 4.45 -13.25 23.08
N THR A 4 5.72 -13.41 23.48
CA THR A 4 6.53 -12.32 24.08
C THR A 4 6.77 -11.16 23.13
N GLN A 5 6.97 -11.45 21.84
CA GLN A 5 7.20 -10.42 20.81
C GLN A 5 5.91 -9.65 20.53
N LEU A 6 4.77 -10.35 20.43
CA LEU A 6 3.47 -9.71 20.26
C LEU A 6 3.09 -8.89 21.50
N GLY A 7 3.35 -9.41 22.70
CA GLY A 7 3.14 -8.68 23.96
C GLY A 7 3.98 -7.39 24.04
N ALA A 8 5.22 -7.41 23.56
CA ALA A 8 6.04 -6.20 23.47
C ALA A 8 5.46 -5.15 22.52
N LEU A 9 4.86 -5.58 21.40
CA LEU A 9 4.24 -4.67 20.42
C LEU A 9 2.89 -4.11 20.84
N THR A 10 2.12 -4.87 21.60
CA THR A 10 0.73 -4.54 21.96
C THR A 10 0.59 -4.01 23.38
N GLY A 11 1.60 -4.20 24.25
CA GLY A 11 1.57 -3.76 25.64
C GLY A 11 1.53 -2.24 25.82
N SER A 12 2.06 -1.49 24.87
CA SER A 12 1.93 -0.02 24.81
C SER A 12 2.24 0.50 23.42
N VAL A 13 1.46 1.47 22.94
CA VAL A 13 1.81 2.21 21.73
C VAL A 13 3.06 3.06 22.00
N PRO A 14 4.06 3.10 21.09
CA PRO A 14 5.26 3.92 21.27
C PRO A 14 4.93 5.37 21.60
N GLY A 15 5.77 5.98 22.45
CA GLY A 15 5.60 7.36 22.90
C GLY A 15 5.48 8.33 21.73
N GLY A 16 4.59 9.31 21.85
CA GLY A 16 4.35 10.32 20.82
C GLY A 16 3.37 9.91 19.73
N VAL A 17 3.23 8.62 19.38
CA VAL A 17 2.36 8.17 18.27
C VAL A 17 0.92 8.63 18.44
N GLN A 18 0.32 8.44 19.63
CA GLN A 18 -1.07 8.85 19.89
C GLN A 18 -1.25 10.37 19.82
N ALA A 19 -0.29 11.14 20.37
CA ALA A 19 -0.33 12.60 20.29
C ALA A 19 -0.18 13.09 18.84
N THR A 20 0.70 12.46 18.07
CA THR A 20 0.84 12.72 16.63
C THR A 20 -0.45 12.42 15.88
N LEU A 21 -1.07 11.26 16.09
CA LEU A 21 -2.33 10.91 15.43
C LEU A 21 -3.44 11.91 15.77
N ALA A 22 -3.54 12.37 17.02
CA ALA A 22 -4.52 13.38 17.43
C ALA A 22 -4.33 14.74 16.71
N VAL A 23 -3.09 15.21 16.55
CA VAL A 23 -2.81 16.43 15.76
C VAL A 23 -3.25 16.25 14.30
N VAL A 24 -2.95 15.08 13.71
CA VAL A 24 -3.33 14.79 12.34
C VAL A 24 -4.86 14.58 12.24
N ASP A 25 -5.54 14.05 13.25
CA ASP A 25 -7.02 13.94 13.28
C ASP A 25 -7.66 15.32 13.22
N GLY A 26 -7.18 16.28 14.03
CA GLY A 26 -7.68 17.65 14.01
C GLY A 26 -7.50 18.34 12.64
N PHE A 27 -6.36 18.14 11.98
CA PHE A 27 -6.15 18.65 10.63
C PHE A 27 -7.10 18.00 9.61
N ASP A 28 -7.33 16.69 9.72
CA ASP A 28 -8.21 15.99 8.80
C ASP A 28 -9.69 16.41 8.99
N ASP A 29 -10.10 16.71 10.22
CA ASP A 29 -11.40 17.29 10.51
C ASP A 29 -11.54 18.69 9.90
N ALA A 30 -10.48 19.51 9.94
CA ALA A 30 -10.46 20.81 9.25
C ALA A 30 -10.59 20.65 7.72
N LEU A 31 -10.00 19.62 7.12
CA LEU A 31 -10.22 19.29 5.70
C LEU A 31 -11.65 18.78 5.44
N ALA A 32 -12.28 18.11 6.40
CA ALA A 32 -13.66 17.66 6.27
C ALA A 32 -14.66 18.81 6.25
N ASP A 33 -14.39 19.85 7.04
CA ASP A 33 -15.22 21.06 7.12
C ASP A 33 -14.88 22.09 6.02
N GLY A 34 -13.63 22.11 5.55
CA GLY A 34 -13.15 22.97 4.47
C GLY A 34 -12.36 24.19 4.95
N LEU A 35 -11.32 24.52 4.19
CA LEU A 35 -10.38 25.60 4.51
C LEU A 35 -10.85 26.98 4.03
N GLY A 36 -11.94 27.04 3.25
CA GLY A 36 -12.49 28.32 2.76
C GLY A 36 -13.20 29.14 3.84
N ARG A 37 -13.68 28.49 4.91
CA ARG A 37 -14.35 29.13 6.05
C ARG A 37 -13.97 28.42 7.35
N LEU A 38 -12.86 28.84 7.94
CA LEU A 38 -12.36 28.21 9.16
C LEU A 38 -13.23 28.55 10.38
N SER A 39 -13.57 27.51 11.13
CA SER A 39 -14.04 27.63 12.51
C SER A 39 -12.87 27.89 13.47
N PRO A 40 -13.10 28.39 14.69
CA PRO A 40 -12.03 28.54 15.69
C PRO A 40 -11.27 27.23 15.95
N SER A 41 -11.97 26.09 16.02
CA SER A 41 -11.34 24.78 16.21
C SER A 41 -10.48 24.35 15.01
N ALA A 42 -10.86 24.74 13.79
CA ALA A 42 -10.04 24.48 12.60
C ALA A 42 -8.77 25.34 12.59
N VAL A 43 -8.82 26.58 13.09
CA VAL A 43 -7.63 27.42 13.30
C VAL A 43 -6.70 26.77 14.32
N ASP A 44 -7.22 26.36 15.48
CA ASP A 44 -6.43 25.68 16.52
C ASP A 44 -5.76 24.39 15.99
N ALA A 45 -6.47 23.62 15.16
CA ALA A 45 -5.94 22.41 14.55
C ALA A 45 -4.80 22.69 13.55
N LEU A 46 -4.92 23.75 12.74
CA LEU A 46 -3.87 24.18 11.82
C LEU A 46 -2.63 24.67 12.58
N GLU A 47 -2.82 25.47 13.64
CA GLU A 47 -1.74 25.93 14.51
C GLU A 47 -1.05 24.77 15.23
N ALA A 48 -1.81 23.77 15.70
CA ALA A 48 -1.26 22.55 16.30
C ALA A 48 -0.40 21.76 15.31
N LEU A 49 -0.83 21.64 14.05
CA LEU A 49 -0.04 21.00 12.99
C LEU A 49 1.28 21.74 12.74
N ALA A 50 1.24 23.07 12.59
CA ALA A 50 2.45 23.87 12.41
C ALA A 50 3.38 23.82 13.63
N GLY A 51 2.81 23.88 14.85
CA GLY A 51 3.54 23.75 16.10
C GLY A 51 4.26 22.41 16.23
N ALA A 52 3.63 21.31 15.80
CA ALA A 52 4.20 19.97 15.86
C ALA A 52 5.43 19.79 14.95
N VAL A 53 5.58 20.61 13.90
CA VAL A 53 6.74 20.61 13.00
C VAL A 53 7.66 21.81 13.18
N ALA A 54 7.43 22.66 14.18
CA ALA A 54 8.13 23.93 14.37
C ALA A 54 9.66 23.78 14.53
N ALA A 55 10.11 22.70 15.16
CA ALA A 55 11.53 22.40 15.36
C ALA A 55 12.20 21.70 14.15
N THR A 56 11.48 21.53 13.05
CA THR A 56 11.98 20.90 11.82
C THR A 56 12.23 21.95 10.73
N PRO A 57 12.94 21.61 9.64
CA PRO A 57 13.09 22.49 8.48
C PRO A 57 11.76 22.94 7.85
N LEU A 58 10.65 22.21 8.09
CA LEU A 58 9.32 22.58 7.60
C LEU A 58 8.65 23.67 8.45
N GLY A 59 9.12 23.91 9.68
CA GLY A 59 8.48 24.80 10.66
C GLY A 59 8.12 26.19 10.10
N PRO A 60 9.07 26.95 9.55
CA PRO A 60 8.79 28.27 8.99
C PRO A 60 7.73 28.26 7.87
N ARG A 61 7.79 27.25 6.98
CA ARG A 61 6.85 27.11 5.86
C ARG A 61 5.45 26.69 6.32
N ALA A 62 5.37 25.81 7.31
CA ALA A 62 4.09 25.41 7.89
C ALA A 62 3.42 26.58 8.61
N ALA A 63 4.17 27.36 9.41
CA ALA A 63 3.65 28.55 10.08
C ALA A 63 3.12 29.59 9.08
N GLU A 64 3.91 29.93 8.05
CA GLU A 64 3.51 30.85 6.98
C GLU A 64 2.25 30.36 6.24
N ALA A 65 2.14 29.05 5.99
CA ALA A 65 0.97 28.47 5.36
C ALA A 65 -0.29 28.61 6.22
N VAL A 66 -0.19 28.37 7.53
CA VAL A 66 -1.31 28.57 8.47
C VAL A 66 -1.74 30.03 8.49
N GLU A 67 -0.82 30.98 8.63
CA GLU A 67 -1.13 32.41 8.61
C GLU A 67 -1.89 32.81 7.35
N LYS A 68 -1.43 32.35 6.17
CA LYS A 68 -2.08 32.60 4.88
C LYS A 68 -3.49 32.04 4.81
N ILE A 69 -3.71 30.81 5.28
CA ILE A 69 -5.03 30.17 5.22
C ILE A 69 -5.99 30.85 6.21
N VAL A 70 -5.52 31.24 7.39
CA VAL A 70 -6.32 31.97 8.39
C VAL A 70 -6.82 33.31 7.84
N VAL A 71 -6.02 34.02 7.04
CA VAL A 71 -6.45 35.26 6.37
C VAL A 71 -7.21 35.02 5.05
N GLY A 72 -7.56 33.77 4.73
CA GLY A 72 -8.40 33.41 3.58
C GLY A 72 -7.64 33.12 2.28
N SER A 73 -6.34 32.84 2.34
CA SER A 73 -5.49 32.54 1.18
C SER A 73 -5.00 31.09 1.17
N ALA A 74 -5.76 30.21 0.49
CA ALA A 74 -5.43 28.79 0.32
C ALA A 74 -4.71 28.51 -1.02
N GLY A 75 -3.55 29.14 -1.23
CA GLY A 75 -2.73 28.91 -2.43
C GLY A 75 -1.98 27.58 -2.43
N ASP A 76 -1.53 27.14 -3.61
CA ASP A 76 -0.85 25.84 -3.79
C ASP A 76 0.39 25.67 -2.88
N ASP A 77 1.18 26.74 -2.68
CA ASP A 77 2.35 26.74 -1.77
C ASP A 77 1.96 26.45 -0.31
N ALA A 78 0.84 27.02 0.15
CA ALA A 78 0.37 26.82 1.51
C ALA A 78 -0.15 25.39 1.68
N LEU A 79 -0.93 24.90 0.72
CA LEU A 79 -1.49 23.55 0.77
C LEU A 79 -0.42 22.47 0.70
N VAL A 80 0.60 22.62 -0.15
CA VAL A 80 1.71 21.65 -0.19
C VAL A 80 2.55 21.69 1.08
N ALA A 81 2.75 22.85 1.70
CA ALA A 81 3.45 22.96 2.98
C ALA A 81 2.70 22.22 4.10
N LEU A 82 1.37 22.37 4.19
CA LEU A 82 0.55 21.64 5.15
C LEU A 82 0.50 20.14 4.86
N ALA A 83 0.36 19.74 3.60
CA ALA A 83 0.45 18.34 3.19
C ALA A 83 1.81 17.73 3.58
N GLY A 84 2.91 18.47 3.40
CA GLY A 84 4.25 18.09 3.81
C GLY A 84 4.38 17.94 5.33
N ALA A 85 3.86 18.89 6.11
CA ALA A 85 3.85 18.81 7.57
C ALA A 85 3.06 17.59 8.06
N ARG A 86 1.86 17.36 7.52
CA ARG A 86 1.03 16.20 7.84
C ARG A 86 1.75 14.89 7.50
N ALA A 87 2.35 14.79 6.32
CA ALA A 87 3.12 13.62 5.90
C ALA A 87 4.35 13.38 6.79
N ALA A 88 5.04 14.44 7.21
CA ALA A 88 6.19 14.33 8.12
C ALA A 88 5.79 13.80 9.50
N LEU A 89 4.65 14.24 10.06
CA LEU A 89 4.11 13.71 11.31
C LEU A 89 3.75 12.22 11.20
N LEU A 90 3.04 11.83 10.14
CA LEU A 90 2.73 10.42 9.89
C LEU A 90 3.99 9.59 9.65
N GLY A 91 5.02 10.17 9.02
CA GLY A 91 6.34 9.57 8.88
C GLY A 91 7.03 9.34 10.23
N ALA A 92 6.94 10.30 11.16
CA ALA A 92 7.47 10.13 12.52
C ALA A 92 6.73 9.03 13.29
N ALA A 93 5.40 8.97 13.19
CA ALA A 93 4.61 7.90 13.79
C ALA A 93 4.96 6.52 13.19
N HIS A 94 5.14 6.45 11.87
CA HIS A 94 5.62 5.26 11.16
C HIS A 94 6.98 4.81 11.71
N ASP A 95 7.95 5.72 11.80
CA ASP A 95 9.31 5.39 12.22
C ASP A 95 9.34 4.90 13.69
N ALA A 96 8.52 5.48 14.56
CA ALA A 96 8.36 5.03 15.95
C ALA A 96 7.75 3.61 16.04
N LEU A 97 6.70 3.35 15.27
CA LEU A 97 6.06 2.02 15.18
C LEU A 97 7.02 0.97 14.62
N LEU A 98 7.74 1.32 13.56
CA LEU A 98 8.67 0.43 12.88
C LEU A 98 9.89 0.11 13.75
N THR A 99 10.40 1.11 14.49
CA THR A 99 11.45 0.89 15.49
C THR A 99 10.97 -0.06 16.59
N GLY A 100 9.73 0.10 17.08
CA GLY A 100 9.11 -0.84 18.02
C GLY A 100 9.01 -2.27 17.46
N PHE A 101 8.61 -2.40 16.19
CA PHE A 101 8.60 -3.66 15.47
C PHE A 101 9.98 -4.31 15.39
N ASP A 102 10.98 -3.57 14.95
CA ASP A 102 12.34 -4.06 14.76
C ASP A 102 12.95 -4.52 16.09
N MET A 103 12.75 -3.75 17.18
CA MET A 103 13.19 -4.14 18.53
C MET A 103 12.48 -5.41 19.04
N ALA A 104 11.17 -5.54 18.85
CA ALA A 104 10.42 -6.69 19.34
C ALA A 104 10.74 -7.99 18.58
N LEU A 105 10.98 -7.89 17.26
CA LEU A 105 11.28 -9.05 16.42
C LEU A 105 12.76 -9.29 16.18
N GLY A 106 13.64 -8.38 16.61
CA GLY A 106 15.08 -8.45 16.35
C GLY A 106 15.41 -8.31 14.86
N ARG A 107 14.72 -7.40 14.16
CA ARG A 107 14.87 -7.21 12.72
C ARG A 107 15.94 -6.16 12.42
N ASP A 108 16.93 -6.55 11.62
CA ASP A 108 17.89 -5.60 11.05
C ASP A 108 17.29 -4.90 9.83
N ARG A 109 17.60 -3.61 9.67
CA ARG A 109 17.08 -2.76 8.59
C ARG A 109 18.19 -1.95 7.94
N LEU A 110 18.11 -1.80 6.62
CA LEU A 110 18.97 -0.88 5.88
C LEU A 110 18.72 0.57 6.35
N THR A 111 19.79 1.35 6.40
CA THR A 111 19.69 2.79 6.62
C THR A 111 19.30 3.49 5.34
N TRP A 112 18.35 4.42 5.41
CA TRP A 112 18.08 5.32 4.31
C TRP A 112 19.27 6.28 4.13
N ASP A 113 19.98 6.16 3.01
CA ASP A 113 20.96 7.15 2.59
C ASP A 113 20.30 8.07 1.55
N ALA A 114 20.26 9.38 1.83
CA ALA A 114 19.66 10.33 0.90
C ALA A 114 20.56 10.56 -0.35
N GLY A 115 21.76 9.99 -0.36
CA GLY A 115 22.78 10.24 -1.38
C GLY A 115 23.31 11.69 -1.31
N PRO A 116 24.41 12.00 -2.03
CA PRO A 116 24.95 13.36 -2.11
C PRO A 116 23.97 14.37 -2.73
N GLU A 117 22.97 13.90 -3.50
CA GLU A 117 21.89 14.72 -4.07
C GLU A 117 20.68 14.90 -3.14
N GLY A 118 20.61 14.18 -2.02
CA GLY A 118 19.52 14.31 -1.03
C GLY A 118 19.48 15.65 -0.29
N ASN A 119 20.56 16.43 -0.39
CA ASN A 119 20.65 17.82 0.06
C ASN A 119 20.41 18.83 -1.08
N GLY A 120 20.29 18.35 -2.32
CA GLY A 120 19.97 19.14 -3.49
C GLY A 120 18.48 19.40 -3.52
N LEU A 121 18.06 20.57 -3.03
CA LEU A 121 16.95 21.27 -3.67
C LEU A 121 17.13 21.10 -5.20
N PRO A 122 16.10 20.73 -5.97
CA PRO A 122 16.24 20.58 -7.41
C PRO A 122 16.98 21.81 -7.95
N ALA A 123 17.98 21.57 -8.81
CA ALA A 123 18.75 22.66 -9.41
C ALA A 123 17.77 23.73 -9.88
N ALA A 124 17.96 24.97 -9.43
CA ALA A 124 17.14 26.11 -9.83
C ALA A 124 17.17 26.21 -11.36
N GLY A 125 16.16 25.62 -12.03
CA GLY A 125 16.19 25.37 -13.47
C GLY A 125 15.53 24.06 -13.94
N ALA A 126 15.36 23.05 -13.07
CA ALA A 126 14.37 22.00 -13.31
C ALA A 126 12.98 22.64 -13.22
N SER A 127 12.20 22.54 -14.29
CA SER A 127 10.94 23.26 -14.51
C SER A 127 10.17 23.50 -13.21
N GLY A 128 9.98 24.77 -12.83
CA GLY A 128 9.12 25.10 -11.70
C GLY A 128 7.70 24.54 -11.88
N PRO A 129 6.83 24.67 -10.86
CA PRO A 129 5.43 24.19 -10.90
C PRO A 129 4.61 24.73 -12.08
N GLU A 130 5.13 25.72 -12.81
CA GLU A 130 4.55 26.41 -13.95
C GLU A 130 4.74 25.68 -15.30
N GLY A 131 5.60 24.66 -15.39
CA GLY A 131 5.95 24.02 -16.67
C GLY A 131 5.06 22.86 -17.13
N ASN A 132 4.31 22.21 -16.23
CA ASN A 132 3.47 21.06 -16.58
C ASN A 132 1.99 21.35 -16.27
N GLY A 133 1.21 21.66 -17.32
CA GLY A 133 -0.21 21.95 -17.23
C GLY A 133 -1.06 20.82 -16.62
N VAL A 134 -0.61 19.57 -16.72
CA VAL A 134 -1.28 18.41 -16.12
C VAL A 134 -1.17 18.45 -14.59
N LEU A 135 0.03 18.71 -14.07
CA LEU A 135 0.27 18.85 -12.63
C LEU A 135 -0.49 20.05 -12.07
N ALA A 136 -0.51 21.19 -12.78
CA ALA A 136 -1.28 22.36 -12.39
C ALA A 136 -2.79 22.07 -12.33
N GLY A 137 -3.33 21.33 -13.30
CA GLY A 137 -4.74 20.90 -13.29
C GLY A 137 -5.08 20.02 -12.09
N CYS A 138 -4.20 19.07 -11.75
CA CYS A 138 -4.36 18.23 -10.56
C CYS A 138 -4.33 19.07 -9.27
N ARG A 139 -3.37 19.99 -9.12
CA ARG A 139 -3.29 20.88 -7.95
C ARG A 139 -4.51 21.78 -7.81
N SER A 140 -5.01 22.33 -8.92
CA SER A 140 -6.21 23.16 -8.89
C SER A 140 -7.40 22.38 -8.35
N TRP A 141 -7.63 21.15 -8.80
CA TRP A 141 -8.74 20.32 -8.28
C TRP A 141 -8.56 19.98 -6.79
N LEU A 142 -7.34 19.59 -6.38
CA LEU A 142 -7.02 19.31 -4.98
C LEU A 142 -7.20 20.53 -4.07
N ARG A 143 -6.90 21.73 -4.57
CA ARG A 143 -7.15 23.00 -3.88
C ARG A 143 -8.65 23.25 -3.71
N GLU A 144 -9.44 23.13 -4.77
CA GLU A 144 -10.89 23.33 -4.68
C GLU A 144 -11.54 22.34 -3.70
N LEU A 145 -11.07 21.09 -3.65
CA LEU A 145 -11.48 20.12 -2.63
C LEU A 145 -11.16 20.59 -1.21
N ALA A 146 -9.94 21.07 -0.96
CA ALA A 146 -9.52 21.53 0.36
C ALA A 146 -10.28 22.78 0.81
N ILE A 147 -10.55 23.72 -0.11
CA ILE A 147 -11.34 24.94 0.17
C ILE A 147 -12.80 24.57 0.50
N THR A 148 -13.40 23.71 -0.32
CA THR A 148 -14.80 23.29 -0.20
C THR A 148 -15.05 22.43 1.02
N GLY A 149 -14.08 21.57 1.37
CA GLY A 149 -14.19 20.56 2.41
C GLY A 149 -14.99 19.34 1.96
N TRP A 150 -14.69 18.17 2.52
CA TRP A 150 -15.32 16.90 2.09
C TRP A 150 -16.85 16.98 2.11
N ARG A 151 -17.44 17.59 3.15
CA ARG A 151 -18.89 17.69 3.32
C ARG A 151 -19.57 18.55 2.25
N GLY A 152 -18.85 19.49 1.65
CA GLY A 152 -19.36 20.36 0.60
C GLY A 152 -19.17 19.81 -0.81
N VAL A 153 -18.57 18.63 -0.98
CA VAL A 153 -18.31 18.05 -2.30
C VAL A 153 -19.60 17.51 -2.94
N ASP A 154 -19.87 17.98 -4.15
CA ASP A 154 -20.95 17.51 -5.03
C ASP A 154 -20.43 16.80 -6.29
N ASP A 155 -21.34 16.31 -7.14
CA ASP A 155 -20.96 15.60 -8.37
C ASP A 155 -20.25 16.50 -9.40
N GLU A 156 -20.56 17.80 -9.43
CA GLU A 156 -19.92 18.77 -10.33
C GLU A 156 -18.45 18.95 -9.98
N LEU A 157 -18.14 19.16 -8.69
CA LEU A 157 -16.77 19.31 -8.21
C LEU A 157 -15.96 18.03 -8.44
N VAL A 158 -16.53 16.84 -8.20
CA VAL A 158 -15.82 15.58 -8.47
C VAL A 158 -15.56 15.41 -9.97
N SER A 159 -16.56 15.70 -10.81
CA SER A 159 -16.47 15.54 -12.26
C SER A 159 -15.52 16.53 -12.92
N SER A 160 -15.26 17.69 -12.30
CA SER A 160 -14.31 18.71 -12.79
C SER A 160 -12.86 18.19 -12.94
N SER A 161 -12.49 17.13 -12.21
CA SER A 161 -11.16 16.49 -12.29
C SER A 161 -10.89 15.73 -13.58
N SER A 162 -11.93 15.39 -14.37
CA SER A 162 -11.83 14.39 -15.45
C SER A 162 -10.73 14.67 -16.47
N ARG A 163 -10.61 15.93 -16.95
CA ARG A 163 -9.57 16.29 -17.92
C ARG A 163 -8.16 16.17 -17.36
N ALA A 164 -7.95 16.58 -16.10
CA ALA A 164 -6.65 16.48 -15.44
C ALA A 164 -6.26 15.01 -15.22
N ARG A 165 -7.23 14.15 -14.86
CA ARG A 165 -7.02 12.70 -14.73
C ARG A 165 -6.64 12.07 -16.07
N GLU A 166 -7.40 12.34 -17.13
CA GLU A 166 -7.12 11.79 -18.47
C GLU A 166 -5.73 12.19 -18.97
N ALA A 167 -5.33 13.45 -18.77
CA ALA A 167 -4.00 13.91 -19.13
C ALA A 167 -2.90 13.26 -18.28
N ALA A 168 -3.12 13.07 -16.98
CA ALA A 168 -2.17 12.36 -16.11
C ALA A 168 -2.02 10.88 -16.48
N TRP A 169 -3.09 10.23 -16.96
CA TRP A 169 -3.03 8.86 -17.46
C TRP A 169 -2.20 8.71 -18.75
N ALA A 170 -2.22 9.74 -19.61
CA ALA A 170 -1.44 9.75 -20.84
C ALA A 170 0.08 9.82 -20.60
N GLU A 171 0.51 10.44 -19.49
CA GLU A 171 1.92 10.54 -19.11
C GLU A 171 2.36 9.36 -18.24
N ALA A 172 3.25 8.50 -18.77
CA ALA A 172 3.70 7.29 -18.06
C ALA A 172 4.31 7.58 -16.68
N GLY A 173 5.05 8.67 -16.55
CA GLY A 173 5.65 9.12 -15.28
C GLY A 173 4.64 9.63 -14.24
N LEU A 174 3.40 9.95 -14.67
CA LEU A 174 2.34 10.47 -13.80
C LEU A 174 1.28 9.42 -13.44
N ARG A 175 1.39 8.18 -13.92
CA ARG A 175 0.39 7.12 -13.65
C ARG A 175 0.13 6.87 -12.17
N ARG A 176 1.15 7.02 -11.32
CA ARG A 176 0.97 6.92 -9.85
C ARG A 176 0.03 8.01 -9.32
N LEU A 177 0.20 9.25 -9.78
CA LEU A 177 -0.69 10.36 -9.47
C LEU A 177 -2.08 10.13 -10.08
N ALA A 178 -2.14 9.68 -11.33
CA ALA A 178 -3.40 9.41 -12.03
C ALA A 178 -4.27 8.39 -11.30
N VAL A 179 -3.72 7.23 -10.92
CA VAL A 179 -4.43 6.20 -10.13
C VAL A 179 -4.94 6.76 -8.81
N LEU A 180 -4.14 7.59 -8.15
CA LEU A 180 -4.47 8.10 -6.84
C LEU A 180 -5.59 9.15 -6.89
N VAL A 181 -5.52 10.08 -7.84
CA VAL A 181 -6.57 11.08 -8.11
C VAL A 181 -7.85 10.39 -8.58
N ASP A 182 -7.72 9.36 -9.41
CA ASP A 182 -8.84 8.52 -9.86
C ASP A 182 -9.55 7.82 -8.69
N GLY A 183 -8.80 7.22 -7.77
CA GLY A 183 -9.38 6.59 -6.58
C GLY A 183 -10.03 7.56 -5.62
N LEU A 184 -9.41 8.72 -5.36
CA LEU A 184 -10.03 9.76 -4.55
C LEU A 184 -11.35 10.26 -5.17
N ALA A 185 -11.35 10.54 -6.48
CA ALA A 185 -12.56 10.97 -7.18
C ALA A 185 -13.66 9.89 -7.17
N THR A 186 -13.29 8.62 -7.30
CA THR A 186 -14.24 7.50 -7.28
C THR A 186 -14.91 7.36 -5.92
N GLU A 187 -14.16 7.46 -4.83
CA GLU A 187 -14.73 7.37 -3.48
C GLU A 187 -15.58 8.56 -3.08
N LEU A 188 -15.18 9.77 -3.49
CA LEU A 188 -15.99 10.96 -3.30
C LEU A 188 -17.31 10.81 -4.06
N ARG A 189 -17.27 10.39 -5.34
CA ARG A 189 -18.49 10.14 -6.15
C ARG A 189 -19.40 9.09 -5.52
N ALA A 190 -18.84 7.98 -5.04
CA ALA A 190 -19.60 6.93 -4.38
C ALA A 190 -20.28 7.40 -3.08
N SER A 191 -19.79 8.50 -2.51
CA SER A 191 -20.34 9.13 -1.31
C SER A 191 -21.22 10.34 -1.60
N CYS A 192 -21.38 10.76 -2.86
CA CYS A 192 -22.11 11.97 -3.22
C CYS A 192 -23.65 11.81 -3.07
N PRO A 193 -24.36 12.83 -2.53
CA PRO A 193 -23.81 14.03 -1.90
C PRO A 193 -23.17 13.70 -0.55
N VAL A 194 -21.93 14.14 -0.34
CA VAL A 194 -21.10 13.69 0.79
C VAL A 194 -21.70 14.08 2.14
N GLU A 195 -22.42 15.21 2.19
CA GLU A 195 -23.19 15.65 3.36
C GLU A 195 -24.22 14.63 3.86
N ALA A 196 -24.75 13.77 2.99
CA ALA A 196 -25.76 12.77 3.35
C ALA A 196 -25.14 11.48 3.92
N ALA A 197 -23.81 11.33 3.86
CA ALA A 197 -23.13 10.13 4.33
C ALA A 197 -23.09 10.08 5.87
N ALA A 198 -23.57 8.98 6.45
CA ALA A 198 -23.62 8.79 7.90
C ALA A 198 -22.23 8.79 8.56
N ARG A 199 -21.18 8.40 7.83
CA ARG A 199 -19.79 8.42 8.30
C ARG A 199 -18.84 8.62 7.14
N LEU A 200 -17.93 9.58 7.28
CA LEU A 200 -16.89 9.85 6.29
C LEU A 200 -15.60 9.08 6.64
N PRO A 201 -14.89 8.53 5.65
CA PRO A 201 -13.55 7.95 5.87
C PRO A 201 -12.49 9.07 5.91
N VAL A 202 -12.65 10.01 6.84
CA VAL A 202 -11.91 11.29 6.93
C VAL A 202 -10.40 11.11 6.80
N ARG A 203 -9.80 10.25 7.65
CA ARG A 203 -8.37 9.91 7.62
C ARG A 203 -7.91 9.45 6.24
N ARG A 204 -8.69 8.56 5.63
CA ARG A 204 -8.36 7.92 4.36
C ARG A 204 -8.37 8.91 3.21
N TRP A 205 -9.36 9.81 3.15
CA TRP A 205 -9.42 10.85 2.13
C TRP A 205 -8.33 11.89 2.32
N ALA A 206 -8.00 12.26 3.56
CA ALA A 206 -6.88 13.15 3.85
C ALA A 206 -5.51 12.51 3.49
N ASP A 207 -5.33 11.20 3.67
CA ASP A 207 -4.14 10.47 3.24
C ASP A 207 -3.99 10.50 1.71
N LEU A 208 -5.08 10.24 0.98
CA LEU A 208 -5.11 10.34 -0.47
C LEU A 208 -4.81 11.78 -0.92
N TRP A 209 -5.54 12.77 -0.40
CA TRP A 209 -5.33 14.18 -0.75
C TRP A 209 -3.89 14.62 -0.50
N THR A 210 -3.33 14.30 0.67
CA THR A 210 -1.94 14.64 1.02
C THR A 210 -0.95 14.03 0.04
N ARG A 211 -1.12 12.75 -0.28
CA ARG A 211 -0.23 12.07 -1.22
C ARG A 211 -0.38 12.61 -2.64
N ALA A 212 -1.60 12.94 -3.06
CA ALA A 212 -1.89 13.59 -4.34
C ALA A 212 -1.18 14.94 -4.42
N GLN A 213 -1.28 15.76 -3.37
CA GLN A 213 -0.72 17.10 -3.32
C GLN A 213 0.82 17.07 -3.45
N LEU A 214 1.49 16.15 -2.75
CA LEU A 214 2.94 15.98 -2.83
C LEU A 214 3.40 15.47 -4.20
N LEU A 215 2.68 14.52 -4.80
CA LEU A 215 2.97 14.02 -6.14
C LEU A 215 2.68 15.06 -7.22
N ALA A 216 1.61 15.85 -7.08
CA ALA A 216 1.25 16.92 -8.01
C ALA A 216 2.21 18.13 -7.91
N TRP A 217 2.98 18.24 -6.82
CA TRP A 217 3.99 19.27 -6.64
C TRP A 217 5.32 18.93 -7.33
N ARG A 218 5.88 17.75 -7.03
CA ARG A 218 7.19 17.32 -7.59
C ARG A 218 7.06 16.71 -8.99
N GLY A 219 5.89 16.19 -9.35
CA GLY A 219 5.71 15.33 -10.52
C GLY A 219 6.07 13.88 -10.23
N GLY A 220 6.56 13.16 -11.24
CA GLY A 220 6.89 11.74 -11.14
C GLY A 220 7.88 11.44 -10.01
N TRP A 221 7.39 10.88 -8.90
CA TRP A 221 8.20 10.34 -7.79
C TRP A 221 8.55 8.88 -8.07
N THR A 222 8.86 8.52 -9.31
CA THR A 222 9.28 7.15 -9.62
C THR A 222 10.80 7.16 -9.57
N PRO A 223 11.44 6.39 -8.66
CA PRO A 223 12.88 6.23 -8.68
C PRO A 223 13.30 5.74 -10.07
N ASP A 224 14.38 6.31 -10.61
CA ASP A 224 14.86 5.93 -11.92
C ASP A 224 15.42 4.50 -11.87
N ALA A 225 14.76 3.59 -12.57
CA ALA A 225 15.18 2.19 -12.63
C ALA A 225 16.56 2.03 -13.30
N ASP A 226 16.99 3.04 -14.07
CA ASP A 226 18.28 3.04 -14.75
C ASP A 226 19.45 3.37 -13.80
N THR A 227 19.18 4.07 -12.69
CA THR A 227 20.20 4.40 -11.67
C THR A 227 20.17 3.44 -10.46
N ALA A 228 19.16 2.57 -10.39
CA ALA A 228 18.99 1.61 -9.31
C ALA A 228 20.07 0.49 -9.32
N GLU A 229 20.32 -0.09 -8.15
CA GLU A 229 21.22 -1.26 -8.00
C GLU A 229 20.76 -2.40 -8.91
N ARG A 230 21.68 -3.00 -9.66
CA ARG A 230 21.41 -4.20 -10.45
C ARG A 230 21.73 -5.44 -9.64
N VAL A 231 20.74 -6.31 -9.48
CA VAL A 231 20.86 -7.51 -8.66
C VAL A 231 20.57 -8.78 -9.45
N SER A 232 21.41 -9.78 -9.20
CA SER A 232 21.26 -11.15 -9.70
C SER A 232 21.22 -12.09 -8.49
N GLY A 233 20.46 -13.18 -8.59
CA GLY A 233 20.39 -14.15 -7.49
C GLY A 233 19.12 -14.99 -7.46
N ARG A 234 18.86 -15.59 -6.30
CA ARG A 234 17.70 -16.44 -6.05
C ARG A 234 16.67 -15.69 -5.20
N LEU A 235 15.49 -15.50 -5.76
CA LEU A 235 14.31 -14.97 -5.08
C LEU A 235 13.49 -16.13 -4.51
N LEU A 236 13.31 -16.15 -3.20
CA LEU A 236 12.49 -17.10 -2.47
C LEU A 236 11.16 -16.41 -2.10
N VAL A 237 10.07 -16.87 -2.69
CA VAL A 237 8.74 -16.26 -2.51
C VAL A 237 8.16 -16.62 -1.15
N LEU A 238 7.73 -15.62 -0.37
CA LEU A 238 7.00 -15.80 0.88
C LEU A 238 5.48 -15.84 0.63
N GLY A 239 5.00 -14.99 -0.28
CA GLY A 239 3.58 -14.94 -0.65
C GLY A 239 3.25 -13.65 -1.40
N ALA A 240 1.97 -13.42 -1.66
CA ALA A 240 1.53 -12.25 -2.39
C ALA A 240 0.25 -11.64 -1.82
N GLU A 241 0.11 -10.33 -1.98
CA GLU A 241 -1.14 -9.60 -1.80
C GLU A 241 -1.66 -9.12 -3.17
N ILE A 242 -2.99 -9.10 -3.31
CA ILE A 242 -3.67 -8.44 -4.42
C ILE A 242 -4.40 -7.22 -3.87
N ALA A 243 -4.10 -6.05 -4.44
CA ALA A 243 -4.83 -4.82 -4.19
C ALA A 243 -5.68 -4.50 -5.43
N GLU A 244 -6.98 -4.35 -5.21
CA GLU A 244 -7.97 -4.10 -6.24
C GLU A 244 -8.52 -2.68 -6.12
N HIS A 245 -8.55 -1.99 -7.25
CA HIS A 245 -9.21 -0.71 -7.48
C HIS A 245 -10.10 -0.84 -8.72
N ASP A 246 -11.19 -0.08 -8.84
CA ASP A 246 -12.15 -0.23 -9.95
C ASP A 246 -11.48 -0.17 -11.34
N THR A 247 -10.41 0.61 -11.47
CA THR A 247 -9.67 0.81 -12.73
C THR A 247 -8.31 0.12 -12.79
N ALA A 248 -7.83 -0.48 -11.69
CA ALA A 248 -6.51 -1.08 -11.64
C ALA A 248 -6.41 -2.25 -10.64
N VAL A 249 -5.54 -3.21 -10.93
CA VAL A 249 -5.15 -4.27 -9.99
C VAL A 249 -3.65 -4.29 -9.82
N ARG A 250 -3.17 -4.45 -8.59
CA ARG A 250 -1.76 -4.67 -8.27
C ARG A 250 -1.59 -6.04 -7.61
N LEU A 251 -0.67 -6.83 -8.16
CA LEU A 251 -0.10 -7.99 -7.47
C LEU A 251 1.23 -7.55 -6.85
N GLN A 252 1.40 -7.77 -5.55
CA GLN A 252 2.65 -7.50 -4.85
C GLN A 252 3.12 -8.78 -4.17
N VAL A 253 4.26 -9.29 -4.63
CA VAL A 253 4.94 -10.47 -4.11
C VAL A 253 5.96 -10.03 -3.06
N HIS A 254 5.95 -10.70 -1.92
CA HIS A 254 6.92 -10.54 -0.85
C HIS A 254 7.87 -11.73 -0.89
N GLY A 255 9.17 -11.47 -0.79
CA GLY A 255 10.18 -12.53 -0.89
C GLY A 255 11.48 -12.19 -0.17
N ILE A 256 12.38 -13.16 -0.20
CA ILE A 256 13.75 -13.05 0.31
C ILE A 256 14.70 -13.24 -0.87
N LEU A 257 15.59 -12.28 -1.10
CA LEU A 257 16.61 -12.32 -2.15
C LEU A 257 17.95 -12.76 -1.58
N GLU A 258 18.47 -13.86 -2.12
CA GLU A 258 19.86 -14.32 -1.95
C GLU A 258 20.67 -13.87 -3.17
N ALA A 259 21.42 -12.77 -3.05
CA ALA A 259 22.18 -12.21 -4.16
C ALA A 259 23.46 -13.02 -4.45
N THR A 260 23.83 -13.17 -5.73
CA THR A 260 25.01 -13.96 -6.17
C THR A 260 26.36 -13.33 -5.81
N GLY A 261 26.40 -12.05 -5.41
CA GLY A 261 27.62 -11.25 -5.25
C GLY A 261 28.37 -11.38 -3.93
N GLY A 262 27.91 -12.20 -2.98
CA GLY A 262 28.64 -12.43 -1.73
C GLY A 262 28.07 -13.60 -0.96
N ALA A 263 28.82 -14.70 -0.84
CA ALA A 263 28.43 -15.85 -0.02
C ALA A 263 28.16 -15.48 1.46
N ASP A 264 28.71 -14.36 1.91
CA ASP A 264 28.52 -13.79 3.26
C ASP A 264 27.54 -12.62 3.32
N ALA A 265 26.95 -12.19 2.19
CA ALA A 265 25.97 -11.11 2.20
C ALA A 265 24.65 -11.61 2.83
N PRO A 266 24.07 -10.86 3.79
CA PRO A 266 22.83 -11.29 4.41
C PRO A 266 21.68 -11.26 3.37
N PRO A 267 20.73 -12.21 3.44
CA PRO A 267 19.57 -12.19 2.57
C PRO A 267 18.78 -10.89 2.77
N ARG A 268 18.16 -10.37 1.71
CA ARG A 268 17.37 -9.13 1.76
C ARG A 268 15.88 -9.42 1.65
N LEU A 269 15.06 -8.77 2.46
CA LEU A 269 13.63 -8.71 2.20
C LEU A 269 13.40 -7.83 0.97
N VAL A 270 12.64 -8.36 0.01
CA VAL A 270 12.31 -7.64 -1.21
C VAL A 270 10.82 -7.76 -1.50
N ARG A 271 10.31 -6.79 -2.26
CA ARG A 271 8.98 -6.85 -2.86
C ARG A 271 9.12 -6.81 -4.37
N ALA A 272 8.27 -7.52 -5.11
CA ALA A 272 8.15 -7.38 -6.55
C ALA A 272 6.68 -7.12 -6.89
N GLY A 273 6.41 -6.08 -7.68
CA GLY A 273 5.05 -5.66 -7.99
C GLY A 273 4.78 -5.57 -9.48
N VAL A 274 3.61 -6.03 -9.91
CA VAL A 274 3.07 -5.79 -11.25
C VAL A 274 1.68 -5.20 -11.16
N THR A 275 1.34 -4.30 -12.07
CA THR A 275 0.04 -3.61 -12.09
C THR A 275 -0.58 -3.72 -13.48
N ALA A 276 -1.88 -3.96 -13.54
CA ALA A 276 -2.65 -3.97 -14.77
C ALA A 276 -3.86 -3.04 -14.65
N ALA A 277 -4.20 -2.35 -15.74
CA ALA A 277 -5.47 -1.65 -15.84
C ALA A 277 -6.62 -2.66 -15.93
N LYS A 278 -7.77 -2.32 -15.35
CA LYS A 278 -8.99 -3.12 -15.43
C LYS A 278 -10.22 -2.23 -15.59
N VAL A 279 -11.36 -2.87 -15.81
CA VAL A 279 -12.68 -2.28 -15.59
C VAL A 279 -13.28 -2.89 -14.33
N ASP A 280 -14.19 -2.16 -13.69
CA ASP A 280 -14.80 -2.48 -12.40
C ASP A 280 -15.44 -3.89 -12.36
N THR A 281 -16.01 -4.33 -13.48
CA THR A 281 -16.64 -5.66 -13.65
C THR A 281 -15.68 -6.85 -13.60
N ILE A 282 -14.36 -6.65 -13.76
CA ILE A 282 -13.36 -7.73 -13.64
C ILE A 282 -12.96 -7.83 -12.17
N VAL A 283 -13.49 -8.81 -11.45
CA VAL A 283 -13.27 -8.98 -10.00
C VAL A 283 -12.85 -10.42 -9.66
N GLY A 284 -12.38 -10.63 -8.44
CA GLY A 284 -12.13 -11.98 -7.91
C GLY A 284 -11.09 -12.76 -8.74
N PRO A 285 -11.33 -14.04 -9.06
CA PRO A 285 -10.36 -14.87 -9.79
C PRO A 285 -10.01 -14.36 -11.20
N ALA A 286 -10.91 -13.60 -11.83
CA ALA A 286 -10.67 -13.08 -13.19
C ALA A 286 -9.49 -12.09 -13.24
N LEU A 287 -9.11 -11.52 -12.10
CA LEU A 287 -7.96 -10.62 -11.99
C LEU A 287 -6.64 -11.30 -12.39
N TRP A 288 -6.49 -12.60 -12.13
CA TRP A 288 -5.27 -13.34 -12.49
C TRP A 288 -5.03 -13.35 -14.01
N HIS A 289 -6.09 -13.35 -14.82
CA HIS A 289 -5.98 -13.29 -16.29
C HIS A 289 -5.45 -11.95 -16.81
N LEU A 290 -5.60 -10.86 -16.05
CA LEU A 290 -4.99 -9.56 -16.40
C LEU A 290 -3.47 -9.60 -16.29
N LEU A 291 -2.93 -10.51 -15.48
CA LEU A 291 -1.51 -10.64 -15.19
C LEU A 291 -0.82 -11.72 -16.04
N SER A 292 -1.51 -12.25 -17.06
CA SER A 292 -1.01 -13.32 -17.95
C SER A 292 0.28 -12.97 -18.71
N ALA A 293 0.69 -11.69 -18.72
CA ALA A 293 1.97 -11.24 -19.25
C ALA A 293 3.17 -11.65 -18.37
N TYR A 294 2.94 -12.21 -17.18
CA TYR A 294 3.97 -12.55 -16.20
C TYR A 294 3.98 -14.05 -15.81
N PRO A 295 4.11 -14.99 -16.77
CA PRO A 295 3.98 -16.42 -16.51
C PRO A 295 4.98 -17.00 -15.48
N VAL A 296 6.22 -16.52 -15.41
CA VAL A 296 7.23 -16.89 -14.40
C VAL A 296 6.80 -16.42 -13.02
N LEU A 297 6.31 -15.17 -12.88
CA LEU A 297 5.82 -14.67 -11.61
C LEU A 297 4.62 -15.48 -11.10
N LEU A 298 3.65 -15.74 -11.99
CA LEU A 298 2.44 -16.51 -11.67
C LEU A 298 2.77 -17.97 -11.37
N GLY A 299 3.69 -18.58 -12.13
CA GLY A 299 4.17 -19.94 -11.88
C GLY A 299 4.91 -20.07 -10.55
N ALA A 300 5.74 -19.09 -10.18
CA ALA A 300 6.44 -19.09 -8.90
C ALA A 300 5.45 -19.09 -7.72
N LEU A 301 4.35 -18.35 -7.84
CA LEU A 301 3.29 -18.28 -6.83
C LEU A 301 2.49 -19.59 -6.75
N ALA A 302 1.97 -20.08 -7.87
CA ALA A 302 1.08 -21.25 -7.91
C ALA A 302 1.81 -22.57 -7.65
N GLU A 303 3.07 -22.68 -8.08
CA GLU A 303 3.87 -23.91 -7.94
C GLU A 303 4.85 -23.87 -6.77
N HIS A 304 4.88 -22.76 -6.01
CA HIS A 304 5.78 -22.53 -4.88
C HIS A 304 7.26 -22.74 -5.25
N ARG A 305 7.68 -22.07 -6.32
CA ARG A 305 9.04 -22.19 -6.86
C ARG A 305 9.87 -20.96 -6.55
N ALA A 306 11.15 -21.18 -6.30
CA ALA A 306 12.11 -20.08 -6.32
C ALA A 306 12.22 -19.50 -7.73
N VAL A 307 12.74 -18.28 -7.83
CA VAL A 307 13.01 -17.62 -9.11
C VAL A 307 14.48 -17.24 -9.17
N GLU A 308 15.16 -17.65 -10.22
CA GLU A 308 16.46 -17.07 -10.61
C GLU A 308 16.20 -15.74 -11.31
N ILE A 309 16.80 -14.66 -10.80
CA ILE A 309 16.74 -13.33 -11.38
C ILE A 309 18.13 -12.90 -11.87
N VAL A 310 18.16 -12.20 -13.00
CA VAL A 310 19.41 -11.72 -13.60
C VAL A 310 19.31 -10.22 -13.85
N GLU A 311 20.23 -9.47 -13.25
CA GLU A 311 20.40 -8.04 -13.45
C GLU A 311 19.06 -7.29 -13.38
N MET A 312 18.23 -7.52 -12.37
CA MET A 312 17.02 -6.73 -12.16
C MET A 312 17.33 -5.46 -11.36
N ALA A 313 16.60 -4.37 -11.62
CA ALA A 313 16.73 -3.16 -10.81
C ALA A 313 16.10 -3.37 -9.44
N LEU A 314 16.86 -3.13 -8.38
CA LEU A 314 16.40 -3.09 -7.00
C LEU A 314 16.40 -1.64 -6.53
N LEU A 315 15.20 -1.09 -6.30
CA LEU A 315 15.04 0.27 -5.81
C LEU A 315 15.45 0.36 -4.32
N GLU A 316 15.70 1.57 -3.83
CA GLU A 316 16.19 1.84 -2.46
C GLU A 316 15.28 1.28 -1.35
N GLY A 317 13.96 1.18 -1.61
CA GLY A 317 12.98 0.53 -0.73
C GLY A 317 12.94 -1.01 -0.82
N CYS A 318 13.94 -1.62 -1.46
CA CYS A 318 14.00 -3.02 -1.88
C CYS A 318 12.79 -3.49 -2.69
N ASP A 319 12.24 -2.59 -3.50
CA ASP A 319 11.26 -2.92 -4.53
C ASP A 319 12.02 -3.36 -5.80
N LEU A 320 11.88 -4.64 -6.15
CA LEU A 320 12.42 -5.22 -7.35
C LEU A 320 11.54 -4.86 -8.55
N VAL A 321 12.11 -4.17 -9.53
CA VAL A 321 11.42 -3.84 -10.78
C VAL A 321 11.34 -5.12 -11.61
N TRP A 322 10.15 -5.73 -11.59
CA TRP A 322 9.95 -7.03 -12.21
C TRP A 322 10.14 -6.99 -13.72
N ARG A 323 10.99 -7.88 -14.22
CA ARG A 323 11.27 -8.07 -15.64
C ARG A 323 11.15 -9.54 -16.00
N GLU A 324 10.08 -9.86 -16.72
CA GLU A 324 9.74 -11.24 -17.06
C GLU A 324 10.85 -11.97 -17.83
N ASP A 325 11.51 -11.26 -18.75
CA ASP A 325 12.61 -11.76 -19.59
C ASP A 325 13.90 -12.03 -18.80
N ALA A 326 14.02 -11.47 -17.61
CA ALA A 326 15.16 -11.59 -16.71
C ALA A 326 14.89 -12.57 -15.54
N ALA A 327 13.80 -13.34 -15.60
CA ALA A 327 13.38 -14.26 -14.55
C ALA A 327 13.26 -15.70 -15.08
N ARG A 328 13.62 -16.70 -14.26
CA ARG A 328 13.42 -18.12 -14.57
C ARG A 328 12.98 -18.89 -13.34
N LEU A 329 12.01 -19.79 -13.49
CA LEU A 329 11.61 -20.68 -12.41
C LEU A 329 12.75 -21.64 -12.04
N ALA A 330 13.10 -21.69 -10.76
CA ALA A 330 14.12 -22.56 -10.17
C ALA A 330 13.46 -23.62 -9.28
N ASP A 331 14.22 -24.37 -8.48
CA ASP A 331 13.66 -25.47 -7.67
C ASP A 331 12.51 -25.03 -6.75
N ALA A 332 11.67 -26.00 -6.38
CA ALA A 332 10.62 -25.79 -5.38
C ALA A 332 11.20 -25.21 -4.09
N ALA A 333 10.51 -24.22 -3.52
CA ALA A 333 10.90 -23.54 -2.30
C ALA A 333 9.66 -23.34 -1.43
N ASP A 334 9.55 -24.14 -0.38
CA ASP A 334 8.44 -24.05 0.57
C ASP A 334 8.50 -22.70 1.31
N PRO A 335 7.44 -21.85 1.24
CA PRO A 335 7.46 -20.53 1.87
C PRO A 335 7.50 -20.56 3.40
N PHE A 336 6.94 -21.59 4.05
CA PHE A 336 7.01 -21.75 5.51
C PHE A 336 8.41 -22.17 5.96
N VAL A 337 9.06 -23.08 5.23
CA VAL A 337 10.47 -23.44 5.47
C VAL A 337 11.37 -22.23 5.26
N THR A 338 11.17 -21.52 4.14
CA THR A 338 11.90 -20.28 3.82
C THR A 338 11.76 -19.26 4.95
N ALA A 339 10.53 -18.98 5.39
CA ALA A 339 10.28 -18.03 6.47
C ALA A 339 10.95 -18.47 7.78
N ARG A 340 10.85 -19.75 8.15
CA ARG A 340 11.43 -20.26 9.41
C ARG A 340 12.96 -20.18 9.43
N VAL A 341 13.62 -20.35 8.28
CA VAL A 341 15.09 -20.38 8.17
C VAL A 341 15.68 -18.99 7.94
N LEU A 342 15.08 -18.19 7.06
CA LEU A 342 15.70 -16.97 6.54
C LEU A 342 15.08 -15.67 7.06
N LEU A 343 13.80 -15.66 7.46
CA LEU A 343 13.10 -14.41 7.78
C LEU A 343 13.74 -13.63 8.93
N GLY A 344 14.23 -14.33 9.96
CA GLY A 344 14.91 -13.71 11.10
C GLY A 344 16.33 -13.20 10.79
N ARG A 345 16.93 -13.61 9.67
CA ARG A 345 18.25 -13.17 9.21
C ARG A 345 18.18 -12.18 8.04
N ALA A 346 17.00 -12.02 7.46
CA ALA A 346 16.81 -11.18 6.30
C ALA A 346 16.78 -9.71 6.71
N VAL A 347 17.62 -8.90 6.06
CA VAL A 347 17.68 -7.45 6.28
C VAL A 347 16.47 -6.80 5.61
N ALA A 348 15.73 -6.01 6.37
CA ALA A 348 14.57 -5.27 5.90
C ALA A 348 14.97 -3.99 5.14
N PRO A 349 14.15 -3.53 4.18
CA PRO A 349 14.41 -2.28 3.47
C PRO A 349 14.35 -1.06 4.38
N ALA A 350 15.12 -0.04 4.00
CA ALA A 350 14.93 1.32 4.48
C ALA A 350 13.58 1.86 3.99
N ALA A 351 12.88 2.62 4.83
CA ALA A 351 11.65 3.29 4.40
C ALA A 351 11.95 4.58 3.63
N VAL A 352 11.63 4.58 2.34
CA VAL A 352 11.69 5.77 1.46
C VAL A 352 10.83 6.88 2.07
N PRO A 353 11.30 8.15 2.17
CA PRO A 353 10.61 9.22 2.90
C PRO A 353 9.13 9.39 2.57
N LEU A 354 8.78 9.40 1.27
CA LEU A 354 7.39 9.58 0.87
C LEU A 354 6.51 8.37 1.20
N ASP A 355 7.09 7.20 1.42
CA ASP A 355 6.37 5.97 1.76
C ASP A 355 6.27 5.70 3.27
N ARG A 356 6.86 6.58 4.11
CA ARG A 356 6.75 6.53 5.58
C ARG A 356 5.35 6.95 6.00
N HIS A 357 4.49 5.97 6.22
CA HIS A 357 3.12 6.17 6.69
C HIS A 357 2.66 4.93 7.45
N PRO A 358 1.97 5.04 8.60
CA PRO A 358 1.64 3.86 9.41
C PRO A 358 0.89 2.75 8.65
N VAL A 359 -0.07 3.12 7.80
CA VAL A 359 -0.85 2.15 6.98
C VAL A 359 -0.03 1.43 5.89
N ARG A 360 1.20 1.91 5.60
CA ARG A 360 2.15 1.30 4.66
C ARG A 360 3.04 0.25 5.31
N ILE A 361 3.05 0.16 6.66
CA ILE A 361 3.75 -0.91 7.36
C ILE A 361 3.11 -2.24 6.97
N ALA A 362 3.94 -3.15 6.45
CA ALA A 362 3.54 -4.45 5.94
C ALA A 362 4.72 -5.43 6.05
N GLU A 363 5.07 -5.76 7.29
CA GLU A 363 6.28 -6.53 7.59
C GLU A 363 6.01 -8.04 7.61
N PRO A 364 6.73 -8.86 6.82
CA PRO A 364 6.49 -10.31 6.81
C PRO A 364 6.83 -10.96 8.15
N VAL A 365 5.88 -11.75 8.65
CA VAL A 365 5.99 -12.53 9.90
C VAL A 365 5.45 -13.94 9.71
N LEU A 366 6.16 -14.92 10.27
CA LEU A 366 5.66 -16.28 10.49
C LEU A 366 5.09 -16.35 11.91
N VAL A 367 3.82 -16.72 12.07
CA VAL A 367 3.13 -16.87 13.34
C VAL A 367 2.84 -18.36 13.56
N GLU A 368 3.23 -18.88 14.71
CA GLU A 368 3.10 -20.30 15.11
C GLU A 368 2.69 -20.37 16.59
N ASP A 369 2.36 -21.57 17.06
CA ASP A 369 2.03 -21.84 18.47
C ASP A 369 0.86 -20.98 19.00
N TYR A 370 -0.17 -20.77 18.17
CA TYR A 370 -1.38 -20.02 18.52
C TYR A 370 -2.64 -20.90 18.57
N ALA A 371 -3.65 -20.42 19.29
CA ALA A 371 -5.03 -20.88 19.14
C ALA A 371 -5.80 -19.89 18.26
N ALA A 372 -6.40 -20.37 17.16
CA ALA A 372 -7.20 -19.52 16.28
C ALA A 372 -8.70 -19.66 16.59
N ALA A 373 -9.41 -18.54 16.49
CA ALA A 373 -10.86 -18.49 16.62
C ALA A 373 -11.45 -17.66 15.49
N PHE A 374 -12.64 -18.07 15.01
CA PHE A 374 -13.44 -17.29 14.08
C PHE A 374 -14.74 -16.87 14.77
N ASP A 375 -14.96 -15.56 14.85
CA ASP A 375 -16.23 -14.99 15.25
C ASP A 375 -17.09 -14.79 13.99
N ALA A 376 -18.15 -15.58 13.86
CA ALA A 376 -19.02 -15.56 12.70
C ALA A 376 -19.89 -14.28 12.62
N GLU A 377 -20.22 -13.66 13.77
CA GLU A 377 -21.04 -12.45 13.81
C GLU A 377 -20.23 -11.22 13.39
N ARG A 378 -19.02 -11.10 13.96
CA ARG A 378 -18.08 -10.02 13.62
C ARG A 378 -17.30 -10.28 12.35
N ARG A 379 -17.34 -11.52 11.86
CA ARG A 379 -16.56 -12.02 10.73
C ARG A 379 -15.07 -11.75 10.89
N THR A 380 -14.56 -11.92 12.11
CA THR A 380 -13.16 -11.67 12.46
C THR A 380 -12.48 -12.98 12.84
N VAL A 381 -11.24 -13.14 12.40
CA VAL A 381 -10.37 -14.22 12.88
C VAL A 381 -9.37 -13.63 13.85
N THR A 382 -9.12 -14.31 14.96
CA THR A 382 -8.14 -13.91 15.98
C THR A 382 -7.15 -15.04 16.25
N LEU A 383 -5.88 -14.71 16.44
CA LEU A 383 -4.84 -15.65 16.87
C LEU A 383 -4.45 -15.32 18.32
N ASP A 384 -4.65 -16.26 19.23
CA ASP A 384 -4.21 -16.16 20.63
C ASP A 384 -2.86 -16.84 20.79
N LEU A 385 -1.83 -16.02 21.03
CA LEU A 385 -0.47 -16.46 21.34
C LEU A 385 -0.25 -16.42 22.85
N GLY A 386 -0.86 -17.35 23.59
CA GLY A 386 -0.63 -17.48 25.03
C GLY A 386 -1.07 -16.27 25.85
N GLY A 387 -2.24 -15.71 25.53
CA GLY A 387 -2.87 -14.55 26.16
C GLY A 387 -2.71 -13.25 25.39
N ALA A 388 -1.82 -13.19 24.39
CA ALA A 388 -1.70 -12.06 23.49
C ALA A 388 -2.51 -12.31 22.21
N VAL A 389 -3.56 -11.52 22.01
CA VAL A 389 -4.49 -11.68 20.88
C VAL A 389 -4.09 -10.79 19.71
N LEU A 390 -4.04 -11.37 18.51
CA LEU A 390 -3.78 -10.67 17.25
C LEU A 390 -4.98 -10.83 16.32
N ASP A 391 -5.54 -9.68 15.90
CA ASP A 391 -6.58 -9.66 14.89
C ASP A 391 -6.01 -10.00 13.50
N VAL A 392 -6.73 -10.85 12.77
CA VAL A 392 -6.43 -11.21 11.39
C VAL A 392 -7.36 -10.45 10.46
N ASP A 393 -6.76 -9.68 9.57
CA ASP A 393 -7.43 -8.95 8.52
C ASP A 393 -7.83 -9.91 7.40
N VAL A 394 -8.98 -10.55 7.60
CA VAL A 394 -9.69 -11.30 6.58
C VAL A 394 -10.41 -10.30 5.68
N SER A 395 -9.99 -10.21 4.41
CA SER A 395 -10.57 -9.29 3.43
C SER A 395 -12.10 -9.32 3.50
N PRO A 396 -12.82 -8.17 3.53
CA PRO A 396 -14.29 -8.15 3.63
C PRO A 396 -14.99 -8.92 2.49
N VAL A 397 -14.26 -9.15 1.38
CA VAL A 397 -14.57 -10.00 0.23
C VAL A 397 -14.92 -11.45 0.60
N VAL A 398 -14.54 -11.89 1.80
CA VAL A 398 -14.79 -13.22 2.36
C VAL A 398 -16.29 -13.54 2.57
N ALA A 399 -17.21 -12.61 2.27
CA ALA A 399 -18.65 -12.92 2.25
C ALA A 399 -19.08 -13.60 0.94
N ASN A 400 -18.32 -13.45 -0.14
CA ASN A 400 -18.58 -14.05 -1.43
C ASN A 400 -17.32 -14.77 -1.96
N PRO A 401 -17.26 -16.11 -1.93
CA PRO A 401 -16.14 -16.87 -2.47
C PRO A 401 -15.79 -16.54 -3.93
N ALA A 402 -16.77 -16.10 -4.74
CA ALA A 402 -16.54 -15.68 -6.13
C ALA A 402 -15.80 -14.35 -6.26
N ALA A 403 -15.72 -13.56 -5.18
CA ALA A 403 -14.96 -12.32 -5.13
C ALA A 403 -13.56 -12.53 -4.55
N SER A 404 -13.25 -13.71 -3.99
CA SER A 404 -11.94 -14.01 -3.40
C SER A 404 -10.83 -13.99 -4.46
N HIS A 405 -9.64 -13.56 -4.05
CA HIS A 405 -8.44 -13.57 -4.88
C HIS A 405 -7.67 -14.89 -4.78
N GLY A 406 -7.99 -15.73 -3.79
CA GLY A 406 -7.32 -17.00 -3.57
C GLY A 406 -8.11 -17.94 -2.64
N PRO A 407 -7.57 -19.12 -2.34
CA PRO A 407 -8.25 -20.16 -1.57
C PRO A 407 -8.33 -19.92 -0.05
N LEU A 408 -7.69 -18.87 0.50
CA LEU A 408 -7.73 -18.59 1.94
C LEU A 408 -9.14 -18.17 2.40
N THR A 409 -9.65 -18.83 3.44
CA THR A 409 -10.95 -18.57 4.06
C THR A 409 -10.80 -18.44 5.58
N PRO A 410 -11.72 -17.75 6.30
CA PRO A 410 -11.70 -17.70 7.75
C PRO A 410 -11.70 -19.06 8.41
N GLU A 411 -12.42 -20.02 7.84
CA GLU A 411 -12.49 -21.38 8.35
C GLU A 411 -11.14 -22.08 8.25
N LEU A 412 -10.41 -21.88 7.14
CA LEU A 412 -9.05 -22.41 6.99
C LEU A 412 -8.07 -21.74 7.96
N LEU A 413 -8.20 -20.43 8.16
CA LEU A 413 -7.39 -19.67 9.13
C LEU A 413 -7.71 -20.05 10.58
N ALA A 414 -8.96 -20.37 10.89
CA ALA A 414 -9.36 -20.86 12.21
C ALA A 414 -8.84 -22.29 12.48
N ALA A 415 -8.64 -23.08 11.43
CA ALA A 415 -8.11 -24.45 11.52
C ALA A 415 -6.58 -24.55 11.37
N SER A 416 -5.89 -23.43 11.13
CA SER A 416 -4.45 -23.44 10.87
C SER A 416 -3.61 -23.54 12.14
N SER A 417 -2.45 -24.16 12.00
CA SER A 417 -1.41 -24.29 13.04
C SER A 417 -0.23 -23.34 12.82
N ALA A 418 -0.09 -22.79 11.61
CA ALA A 418 0.88 -21.75 11.29
C ALA A 418 0.29 -20.78 10.25
N CYS A 419 0.63 -19.50 10.36
CA CYS A 419 0.19 -18.46 9.43
C CYS A 419 1.40 -17.62 9.02
N LEU A 420 1.62 -17.49 7.72
CA LEU A 420 2.56 -16.54 7.14
C LEU A 420 1.75 -15.32 6.68
N GLY A 421 2.13 -14.13 7.13
CA GLY A 421 1.38 -12.92 6.85
C GLY A 421 2.22 -11.66 6.92
N LEU A 422 1.57 -10.53 6.65
CA LEU A 422 2.11 -9.19 6.79
C LEU A 422 1.54 -8.58 8.07
N LEU A 423 2.39 -8.22 9.01
CA LEU A 423 1.99 -7.44 10.17
C LEU A 423 1.84 -5.98 9.74
N ARG A 424 0.66 -5.41 9.98
CA ARG A 424 0.27 -4.07 9.56
C ARG A 424 -0.21 -3.26 10.74
N TRP A 425 -0.01 -1.94 10.68
CA TRP A 425 -0.62 -1.02 11.63
C TRP A 425 -1.80 -0.31 10.96
N ASP A 426 -3.00 -0.53 11.49
CA ASP A 426 -4.23 0.08 10.99
C ASP A 426 -5.22 0.32 12.13
N GLY A 427 -5.96 1.43 12.06
CA GLY A 427 -6.95 1.79 13.07
C GLY A 427 -6.39 1.90 14.50
N GLY A 428 -5.10 2.23 14.66
CA GLY A 428 -4.46 2.32 15.97
C GLY A 428 -4.07 0.98 16.60
N ALA A 429 -4.04 -0.10 15.82
CA ALA A 429 -3.67 -1.43 16.30
C ALA A 429 -2.84 -2.22 15.27
N TRP A 430 -2.08 -3.21 15.76
CA TRP A 430 -1.43 -4.20 14.93
C TRP A 430 -2.42 -5.26 14.45
N ARG A 431 -2.39 -5.60 13.16
CA ARG A 431 -3.21 -6.64 12.53
C ARG A 431 -2.39 -7.50 11.59
N LEU A 432 -2.77 -8.76 11.42
CA LEU A 432 -2.13 -9.69 10.49
C LEU A 432 -2.94 -9.81 9.20
N ARG A 433 -2.36 -9.41 8.06
CA ARG A 433 -2.90 -9.74 6.74
C ARG A 433 -2.32 -11.09 6.29
N PRO A 434 -3.11 -12.17 6.15
CA PRO A 434 -2.58 -13.49 5.82
C PRO A 434 -2.13 -13.55 4.35
N LEU A 435 -0.97 -14.16 4.12
CA LEU A 435 -0.45 -14.54 2.80
C LEU A 435 -0.59 -16.04 2.56
N ALA A 436 -0.46 -16.83 3.62
CA ALA A 436 -0.60 -18.27 3.61
C ALA A 436 -0.96 -18.83 4.98
N ALA A 437 -1.59 -19.99 5.00
CA ALA A 437 -1.88 -20.74 6.22
C ALA A 437 -1.56 -22.21 6.04
N GLN A 438 -1.02 -22.83 7.08
CA GLN A 438 -0.73 -24.25 7.13
C GLN A 438 -1.66 -24.91 8.15
N ALA A 439 -2.42 -25.91 7.71
CA ALA A 439 -3.32 -26.70 8.53
C ALA A 439 -2.95 -28.18 8.46
N VAL A 440 -3.41 -28.97 9.43
CA VAL A 440 -3.25 -30.43 9.41
C VAL A 440 -4.48 -31.06 8.78
N VAL A 441 -4.35 -31.52 7.54
CA VAL A 441 -5.42 -32.21 6.80
C VAL A 441 -5.07 -33.69 6.72
N ARG A 442 -5.94 -34.56 7.24
CA ARG A 442 -5.73 -36.03 7.24
C ARG A 442 -4.35 -36.44 7.79
N ARG A 443 -3.93 -35.79 8.88
CA ARG A 443 -2.62 -35.98 9.56
C ARG A 443 -1.40 -35.56 8.73
N LYS A 444 -1.58 -34.87 7.61
CA LYS A 444 -0.48 -34.27 6.84
C LYS A 444 -0.60 -32.75 6.86
N PRO A 445 0.51 -32.02 7.01
CA PRO A 445 0.51 -30.59 6.76
C PRO A 445 0.06 -30.31 5.33
N ALA A 446 -0.87 -29.39 5.18
CA ALA A 446 -1.27 -28.81 3.90
C ALA A 446 -1.19 -27.29 4.04
N ALA A 447 -0.47 -26.65 3.12
CA ALA A 447 -0.38 -25.22 3.02
C ALA A 447 -1.33 -24.70 1.94
N VAL A 448 -1.88 -23.52 2.17
CA VAL A 448 -2.77 -22.81 1.25
C VAL A 448 -2.28 -21.37 1.17
N HIS A 449 -2.09 -20.84 -0.04
CA HIS A 449 -1.56 -19.50 -0.27
C HIS A 449 -2.53 -18.66 -1.11
N VAL A 450 -2.49 -17.34 -0.94
CA VAL A 450 -3.25 -16.41 -1.81
C VAL A 450 -2.94 -16.66 -3.29
N GLY A 451 -1.68 -16.96 -3.62
CA GLY A 451 -1.18 -17.16 -4.98
C GLY A 451 -1.52 -18.50 -5.63
N ASP A 452 -2.18 -19.45 -4.94
CA ASP A 452 -2.47 -20.77 -5.50
C ASP A 452 -3.38 -20.71 -6.74
N TRP A 453 -4.16 -19.64 -6.89
CA TRP A 453 -5.03 -19.42 -8.05
C TRP A 453 -4.36 -18.64 -9.19
N ALA A 454 -3.07 -18.34 -9.09
CA ALA A 454 -2.35 -17.53 -10.08
C ALA A 454 -2.33 -18.12 -11.50
N LEU A 455 -2.41 -19.46 -11.61
CA LEU A 455 -2.53 -20.18 -12.89
C LEU A 455 -3.94 -20.73 -13.17
N GLY A 456 -4.92 -20.39 -12.32
CA GLY A 456 -6.31 -20.85 -12.43
C GLY A 456 -6.89 -21.30 -11.09
N VAL A 457 -8.22 -21.22 -10.99
CA VAL A 457 -8.94 -21.61 -9.78
C VAL A 457 -8.81 -23.11 -9.55
N THR A 458 -8.35 -23.51 -8.37
CA THR A 458 -8.18 -24.91 -7.99
C THR A 458 -9.42 -25.54 -7.34
N ASP A 459 -10.39 -24.72 -6.90
CA ASP A 459 -11.66 -25.19 -6.34
C ASP A 459 -12.69 -25.46 -7.46
N PRO A 460 -13.18 -26.70 -7.64
CA PRO A 460 -14.10 -27.06 -8.73
C PRO A 460 -15.45 -26.32 -8.71
N LYS A 461 -15.94 -25.92 -7.53
CA LYS A 461 -17.21 -25.18 -7.42
C LYS A 461 -17.03 -23.74 -7.90
N ILE A 462 -15.92 -23.11 -7.49
CA ILE A 462 -15.60 -21.74 -7.88
C ILE A 462 -15.22 -21.69 -9.36
N GLU A 463 -14.44 -22.67 -9.84
CA GLU A 463 -14.13 -22.82 -11.27
C GLU A 463 -15.41 -22.92 -12.12
N LYS A 464 -16.35 -23.77 -11.72
CA LYS A 464 -17.64 -23.91 -12.41
C LYS A 464 -18.47 -22.63 -12.38
N ALA A 465 -18.45 -21.89 -11.26
CA ALA A 465 -19.14 -20.61 -11.14
C ALA A 465 -18.50 -19.55 -12.05
N HIS A 466 -17.17 -19.50 -12.10
CA HIS A 466 -16.41 -18.60 -12.97
C HIS A 466 -16.64 -18.92 -14.45
N ALA A 467 -16.57 -20.19 -14.84
CA ALA A 467 -16.78 -20.64 -16.22
C ALA A 467 -18.16 -20.28 -16.78
N ARG A 468 -19.20 -20.19 -15.94
CA ARG A 468 -20.55 -19.77 -16.36
C ARG A 468 -20.61 -18.31 -16.81
N ASN A 469 -19.73 -17.46 -16.30
CA ASN A 469 -19.70 -16.04 -16.62
C ASN A 469 -18.85 -15.73 -17.87
N GLY A 470 -18.13 -16.72 -18.41
CA GLY A 470 -17.23 -16.56 -19.56
C GLY A 470 -15.95 -15.78 -19.23
N ASP A 471 -14.99 -15.78 -20.16
CA ASP A 471 -13.76 -15.00 -20.02
C ASP A 471 -13.98 -13.55 -20.48
N THR A 472 -14.45 -12.71 -19.55
CA THR A 472 -14.66 -11.28 -19.77
C THR A 472 -13.39 -10.57 -20.26
N VAL A 473 -12.22 -11.00 -19.79
CA VAL A 473 -10.92 -10.39 -20.17
C VAL A 473 -10.63 -10.68 -21.63
N ALA A 474 -10.80 -11.92 -22.09
CA ALA A 474 -10.62 -12.27 -23.50
C ALA A 474 -11.57 -11.50 -24.42
N VAL A 475 -12.85 -11.39 -24.05
CA VAL A 475 -13.85 -10.62 -24.82
C VAL A 475 -13.46 -9.15 -24.92
N LEU A 476 -13.01 -8.53 -23.83
CA LEU A 476 -12.60 -7.13 -23.83
C LEU A 476 -11.31 -6.90 -24.64
N ARG A 477 -10.32 -7.80 -24.54
CA ARG A 477 -9.09 -7.76 -25.35
C ARG A 477 -9.40 -7.86 -26.84
N GLU A 478 -10.32 -8.75 -27.22
CA GLU A 478 -10.75 -8.89 -28.62
C GLU A 478 -11.42 -7.60 -29.13
N ARG A 479 -12.34 -7.03 -28.35
CA ARG A 479 -13.03 -5.77 -28.71
C ARG A 479 -12.05 -4.61 -28.83
N ALA A 480 -11.13 -4.46 -27.88
CA ALA A 480 -10.09 -3.43 -27.91
C ALA A 480 -9.18 -3.60 -29.14
N GLY A 481 -8.76 -4.82 -29.45
CA GLY A 481 -7.95 -5.12 -30.63
C GLY A 481 -8.65 -4.76 -31.95
N ARG A 482 -9.97 -4.93 -32.04
CA ARG A 482 -10.76 -4.49 -33.21
C ARG A 482 -10.84 -2.96 -33.33
N LEU A 483 -10.90 -2.24 -32.20
CA LEU A 483 -10.93 -0.78 -32.18
C LEU A 483 -9.58 -0.17 -32.57
N LEU A 484 -8.47 -0.75 -32.11
CA LEU A 484 -7.10 -0.27 -32.40
C LEU A 484 -6.63 -0.57 -33.83
N ARG A 485 -7.36 -1.41 -34.58
CA ARG A 485 -7.09 -1.72 -36.00
C ARG A 485 -7.83 -0.81 -36.98
N LYS A 486 -8.70 0.06 -36.49
CA LYS A 486 -9.34 1.14 -37.25
C LYS A 486 -8.60 2.45 -36.99
#